data_AF-A0A268TI44-F1
#
_entry.id   AF-A0A268TI44-F1
#
_cell.length_a   1.000
_cell.length_b   1.000
_cell.length_c   1.000
_cell.angle_alpha   90.00
_cell.angle_beta   90.00
_cell.angle_gamma   90.00
#
_symmetry.space_group_name_H-M   'P 1'
#
loop_
_entity.id
_entity.type
_entity.pdbx_description
1 polymer ?
#
loop_
_entity_poly.entity_id
_entity_poly.type
_entity_poly.pdbx_seq_one_letter_code
_entity_poly.pdbx_strand_id
1 'polypeptide(L)'
;MQFKDTIDSFEQITPENFDKFLSTFGDYKDIESTFYYEITAGRIKIIEALKDRVKNNELERMLQEHIFENLWLLDPSWERATEPISFEQTVKIEFDKIEEGEKPDVRKGRMDLKYRKTSGKHVIIELKRASVKVKIAEIIDQVGFYIKAVKKQLSLEGKGYEPVEAICIVGVMPAEWDNLETREEDIRILEIKKIRVMTYQQLINQAYSLYSDYLNRQTDKGKLLQLLQEIENLR
;
A
#
# COMPACT_ATOMS: atom_id res chain seq x y z
N MET A 1 -28.08 -3.36 -17.24
CA MET A 1 -29.52 -3.08 -17.15
C MET A 1 -29.99 -3.26 -15.71
N GLN A 2 -29.94 -4.48 -15.13
CA GLN A 2 -30.30 -4.75 -13.72
C GLN A 2 -29.71 -3.80 -12.66
N PHE A 3 -28.44 -3.39 -12.76
CA PHE A 3 -27.79 -2.56 -11.74
C PHE A 3 -28.35 -1.13 -11.64
N LYS A 4 -28.73 -0.55 -12.79
CA LYS A 4 -29.32 0.79 -12.84
C LYS A 4 -30.76 0.75 -12.32
N ASP A 5 -31.51 -0.26 -12.75
CA ASP A 5 -32.89 -0.50 -12.31
C ASP A 5 -32.97 -0.78 -10.79
N THR A 6 -31.94 -1.40 -10.20
CA THR A 6 -31.80 -1.62 -8.75
C THR A 6 -31.62 -0.29 -8.00
N ILE A 7 -30.74 0.59 -8.48
CA ILE A 7 -30.47 1.89 -7.84
C ILE A 7 -31.67 2.83 -7.96
N ASP A 8 -32.31 2.88 -9.14
CA ASP A 8 -33.49 3.71 -9.38
C ASP A 8 -34.67 3.31 -8.47
N SER A 9 -34.72 2.04 -8.03
CA SER A 9 -35.75 1.56 -7.09
C SER A 9 -35.56 2.07 -5.64
N PHE A 10 -34.36 2.53 -5.27
CA PHE A 10 -34.07 3.08 -3.95
C PHE A 10 -34.62 4.49 -3.74
N GLU A 11 -34.93 5.23 -4.82
CA GLU A 11 -35.47 6.60 -4.73
C GLU A 11 -36.99 6.65 -4.53
N GLN A 12 -37.68 5.50 -4.55
CA GLN A 12 -39.15 5.42 -4.55
C GLN A 12 -39.71 4.58 -3.39
N ILE A 13 -39.06 4.57 -2.23
CA ILE A 13 -39.48 3.73 -1.10
C ILE A 13 -40.83 4.20 -0.53
N THR A 14 -41.79 3.28 -0.46
CA THR A 14 -43.10 3.45 0.19
C THR A 14 -43.37 2.25 1.12
N PRO A 15 -44.29 2.35 2.09
CA PRO A 15 -44.64 1.22 2.95
C PRO A 15 -45.07 -0.05 2.18
N GLU A 16 -45.67 0.12 1.00
CA GLU A 16 -46.19 -0.97 0.17
C GLU A 16 -45.10 -1.69 -0.65
N ASN A 17 -43.93 -1.08 -0.84
CA ASN A 17 -42.83 -1.68 -1.61
C ASN A 17 -41.61 -2.05 -0.75
N PHE A 18 -41.75 -1.96 0.57
CA PHE A 18 -40.67 -2.21 1.53
C PHE A 18 -40.09 -3.63 1.41
N ASP A 19 -40.92 -4.66 1.24
CA ASP A 19 -40.44 -6.05 1.08
C ASP A 19 -39.63 -6.22 -0.22
N LYS A 20 -40.06 -5.57 -1.31
CA LYS A 20 -39.32 -5.57 -2.58
C LYS A 20 -37.99 -4.83 -2.43
N PHE A 21 -37.98 -3.70 -1.73
CA PHE A 21 -36.75 -2.98 -1.39
C PHE A 21 -35.79 -3.87 -0.58
N LEU A 22 -36.26 -4.56 0.45
CA LEU A 22 -35.44 -5.47 1.26
C LEU A 22 -34.82 -6.59 0.41
N SER A 23 -35.58 -7.16 -0.53
CA SER A 23 -35.08 -8.16 -1.49
C SER A 23 -33.99 -7.57 -2.39
N THR A 24 -34.28 -6.45 -3.06
CA THR A 24 -33.33 -5.77 -3.97
C THR A 24 -32.06 -5.35 -3.25
N PHE A 25 -32.16 -4.88 -2.00
CA PHE A 25 -31.04 -4.52 -1.16
C PHE A 25 -30.22 -5.76 -0.73
N GLY A 26 -30.88 -6.88 -0.46
CA GLY A 26 -30.23 -8.17 -0.26
C GLY A 26 -29.43 -8.62 -1.48
N ASP A 27 -30.02 -8.54 -2.67
CA ASP A 27 -29.36 -8.88 -3.93
C ASP A 27 -28.16 -7.97 -4.20
N TYR A 28 -28.27 -6.67 -3.90
CA TYR A 28 -27.15 -5.73 -4.01
C TYR A 28 -25.98 -6.10 -3.10
N LYS A 29 -26.26 -6.42 -1.83
CA LYS A 29 -25.24 -6.85 -0.86
C LYS A 29 -24.54 -8.14 -1.28
N ASP A 30 -25.29 -9.07 -1.86
CA ASP A 30 -24.73 -10.32 -2.40
C ASP A 30 -23.78 -10.04 -3.57
N ILE A 31 -24.14 -9.10 -4.47
CA ILE A 31 -23.29 -8.70 -5.58
C ILE A 31 -22.02 -7.98 -5.08
N GLU A 32 -22.16 -7.02 -4.17
CA GLU A 32 -21.01 -6.30 -3.59
C GLU A 32 -20.04 -7.25 -2.90
N SER A 33 -20.56 -8.20 -2.12
CA SER A 33 -19.77 -9.24 -1.45
C SER A 33 -19.03 -10.13 -2.44
N THR A 34 -19.68 -10.47 -3.56
CA THR A 34 -19.07 -11.25 -4.64
C THR A 34 -17.90 -10.50 -5.29
N PHE A 35 -18.10 -9.23 -5.67
CA PHE A 35 -17.01 -8.42 -6.24
C PHE A 35 -15.85 -8.24 -5.26
N TYR A 36 -16.15 -7.98 -3.99
CA TYR A 36 -15.11 -7.82 -2.99
C TYR A 36 -14.31 -9.12 -2.81
N TYR A 37 -14.98 -10.29 -2.81
CA TYR A 37 -14.30 -11.58 -2.79
C TYR A 37 -13.35 -11.75 -3.97
N GLU A 38 -13.82 -11.49 -5.20
CA GLU A 38 -12.99 -11.60 -6.41
C GLU A 38 -11.77 -10.67 -6.36
N ILE A 39 -11.98 -9.41 -5.96
CA ILE A 39 -10.89 -8.43 -5.78
C ILE A 39 -9.88 -8.95 -4.76
N THR A 40 -10.35 -9.43 -3.62
CA THR A 40 -9.48 -9.91 -2.54
C THR A 40 -8.71 -11.17 -2.94
N ALA A 41 -9.36 -12.12 -3.62
CA ALA A 41 -8.70 -13.30 -4.17
C ALA A 41 -7.64 -12.93 -5.22
N GLY A 42 -7.92 -11.95 -6.09
CA GLY A 42 -6.94 -11.40 -7.02
C GLY A 42 -5.74 -10.78 -6.31
N ARG A 43 -5.97 -10.01 -5.25
CA ARG A 43 -4.90 -9.42 -4.43
C ARG A 43 -4.02 -10.47 -3.77
N ILE A 44 -4.59 -11.56 -3.27
CA ILE A 44 -3.82 -12.69 -2.73
C ILE A 44 -2.88 -13.27 -3.79
N LYS A 45 -3.35 -13.48 -5.03
CA LYS A 45 -2.50 -13.96 -6.13
C LYS A 45 -1.35 -12.98 -6.44
N ILE A 46 -1.60 -11.67 -6.38
CA ILE A 46 -0.57 -10.64 -6.57
C ILE A 46 0.47 -10.70 -5.44
N ILE A 47 0.04 -10.84 -4.18
CA ILE A 47 0.94 -10.98 -3.02
C ILE A 47 1.78 -12.25 -3.12
N GLU A 48 1.20 -13.37 -3.55
CA GLU A 48 1.91 -14.62 -3.79
C GLU A 48 2.95 -14.46 -4.90
N ALA A 49 2.62 -13.77 -5.99
CA ALA A 49 3.58 -13.43 -7.01
C ALA A 49 4.75 -12.59 -6.44
N LEU A 50 4.48 -11.58 -5.61
CA LEU A 50 5.55 -10.81 -4.95
C LEU A 50 6.45 -11.71 -4.09
N LYS A 51 5.83 -12.61 -3.32
CA LYS A 51 6.53 -13.56 -2.45
C LYS A 51 7.48 -14.45 -3.24
N ASP A 52 7.03 -14.97 -4.38
CA ASP A 52 7.86 -15.80 -5.26
C ASP A 52 9.01 -15.01 -5.87
N ARG A 53 8.76 -13.77 -6.32
CA ARG A 53 9.81 -12.89 -6.85
C ARG A 53 10.90 -12.60 -5.83
N VAL A 54 10.52 -12.29 -4.58
CA VAL A 54 11.46 -12.06 -3.48
C VAL A 54 12.27 -13.33 -3.18
N LYS A 55 11.60 -14.50 -3.11
CA LYS A 55 12.25 -15.79 -2.86
C LYS A 55 13.23 -16.18 -3.97
N ASN A 56 12.88 -15.91 -5.22
CA ASN A 56 13.71 -16.22 -6.39
C ASN A 56 14.85 -15.21 -6.60
N ASN A 57 14.97 -14.21 -5.70
CA ASN A 57 15.93 -13.11 -5.82
C ASN A 57 15.88 -12.47 -7.22
N GLU A 58 14.66 -12.25 -7.71
CA GLU A 58 14.42 -11.61 -9.00
C GLU A 58 15.02 -10.21 -9.07
N LEU A 59 15.15 -9.70 -10.31
CA LEU A 59 15.70 -8.36 -10.54
C LEU A 59 14.94 -7.32 -9.72
N GLU A 60 15.70 -6.50 -9.00
CA GLU A 60 15.24 -5.42 -8.14
C GLU A 60 14.19 -4.51 -8.80
N ARG A 61 14.37 -4.19 -10.10
CA ARG A 61 13.41 -3.43 -10.91
C ARG A 61 12.02 -4.08 -10.95
N MET A 62 11.94 -5.41 -11.01
CA MET A 62 10.65 -6.11 -11.03
C MET A 62 9.95 -6.07 -9.68
N LEU A 63 10.69 -6.12 -8.57
CA LEU A 63 10.12 -5.96 -7.21
C LEU A 63 9.58 -4.54 -7.01
N GLN A 64 10.35 -3.55 -7.47
CA GLN A 64 9.96 -2.15 -7.46
C GLN A 64 8.67 -1.92 -8.25
N GLU A 65 8.64 -2.30 -9.53
CA GLU A 65 7.46 -2.16 -10.41
C GLU A 65 6.24 -2.80 -9.74
N HIS A 66 6.40 -4.02 -9.21
CA HIS A 66 5.35 -4.73 -8.52
C HIS A 66 4.78 -3.95 -7.32
N ILE A 67 5.63 -3.45 -6.42
CA ILE A 67 5.18 -2.70 -5.23
C ILE A 67 4.56 -1.36 -5.63
N PHE A 68 5.13 -0.69 -6.62
CA PHE A 68 4.74 0.64 -7.06
C PHE A 68 3.46 0.69 -7.89
N GLU A 69 3.09 -0.41 -8.55
CA GLU A 69 1.79 -0.63 -9.18
C GLU A 69 0.73 -1.07 -8.17
N ASN A 70 1.15 -1.67 -7.05
CA ASN A 70 0.28 -2.26 -6.04
C ASN A 70 0.48 -1.59 -4.66
N LEU A 71 0.37 -0.27 -4.58
CA LEU A 71 0.58 0.47 -3.33
C LEU A 71 -0.39 0.09 -2.21
N TRP A 72 -1.52 -0.53 -2.57
CA TRP A 72 -2.45 -1.13 -1.61
C TRP A 72 -1.81 -2.25 -0.76
N LEU A 73 -0.66 -2.80 -1.18
CA LEU A 73 0.18 -3.68 -0.37
C LEU A 73 0.67 -3.01 0.92
N LEU A 74 0.92 -1.68 0.88
CA LEU A 74 1.42 -0.89 2.01
C LEU A 74 0.29 -0.37 2.89
N ASP A 75 -0.84 -0.03 2.27
CA ASP A 75 -2.06 0.43 2.95
C ASP A 75 -3.26 0.26 1.98
N PRO A 76 -4.30 -0.51 2.36
CA PRO A 76 -5.46 -0.77 1.50
C PRO A 76 -6.19 0.48 1.01
N SER A 77 -6.11 1.60 1.75
CA SER A 77 -6.74 2.85 1.36
C SER A 77 -6.08 3.49 0.12
N TRP A 78 -4.94 2.95 -0.33
CA TRP A 78 -4.14 3.50 -1.44
C TRP A 78 -4.47 2.86 -2.80
N GLU A 79 -5.60 2.15 -2.91
CA GLU A 79 -6.10 1.55 -4.15
C GLU A 79 -6.32 2.56 -5.28
N ARG A 80 -6.63 3.82 -4.94
CA ARG A 80 -6.88 4.92 -5.88
C ARG A 80 -6.04 6.15 -5.55
N ALA A 81 -4.75 5.98 -5.28
CA ALA A 81 -3.84 7.11 -5.15
C ALA A 81 -3.88 7.95 -6.45
N THR A 82 -4.25 9.23 -6.35
CA THR A 82 -4.39 10.16 -7.49
C THR A 82 -3.21 11.11 -7.57
N GLU A 83 -2.82 11.48 -8.79
CA GLU A 83 -1.59 12.22 -9.08
C GLU A 83 -1.87 13.66 -9.54
N PRO A 84 -1.43 14.69 -8.80
CA PRO A 84 -1.06 15.96 -9.41
C PRO A 84 0.35 15.81 -9.99
N ILE A 85 0.45 15.48 -11.29
CA ILE A 85 1.72 15.18 -12.01
C ILE A 85 2.78 16.28 -11.80
N SER A 86 2.37 17.55 -11.72
CA SER A 86 3.29 18.70 -11.57
C SER A 86 4.02 18.74 -10.21
N PHE A 87 3.35 18.33 -9.13
CA PHE A 87 3.95 18.32 -7.80
C PHE A 87 5.01 17.21 -7.70
N GLU A 88 4.70 16.02 -8.21
CA GLU A 88 5.62 14.89 -8.24
C GLU A 88 6.89 15.23 -9.04
N GLN A 89 6.76 15.86 -10.21
CA GLN A 89 7.91 16.29 -11.00
C GLN A 89 8.81 17.26 -10.23
N THR A 90 8.22 18.19 -9.49
CA THR A 90 8.99 19.18 -8.71
C THR A 90 9.73 18.51 -7.55
N VAL A 91 9.05 17.62 -6.82
CA VAL A 91 9.66 16.86 -5.74
C VAL A 91 10.76 15.93 -6.26
N LYS A 92 10.54 15.29 -7.41
CA LYS A 92 11.53 14.43 -8.05
C LYS A 92 12.83 15.17 -8.35
N ILE A 93 12.75 16.39 -8.88
CA ILE A 93 13.94 17.22 -9.13
C ILE A 93 14.71 17.51 -7.83
N GLU A 94 14.00 17.77 -6.73
CA GLU A 94 14.65 17.98 -5.43
C GLU A 94 15.26 16.70 -4.88
N PHE A 95 14.63 15.55 -5.13
CA PHE A 95 15.18 14.25 -4.77
C PHE A 95 16.46 13.96 -5.56
N ASP A 96 16.45 14.11 -6.89
CA ASP A 96 17.62 13.89 -7.74
C ASP A 96 18.84 14.70 -7.26
N LYS A 97 18.64 15.97 -6.84
CA LYS A 97 19.70 16.82 -6.25
C LYS A 97 20.25 16.28 -4.93
N ILE A 98 19.37 15.78 -4.05
CA ILE A 98 19.79 15.16 -2.78
C ILE A 98 20.67 13.94 -3.07
N GLU A 99 20.26 13.14 -4.04
CA GLU A 99 20.92 11.89 -4.43
C GLU A 99 22.28 12.10 -5.12
N GLU A 100 22.41 13.14 -5.92
CA GLU A 100 23.68 13.56 -6.53
C GLU A 100 24.75 13.91 -5.49
N GLY A 101 24.34 14.40 -4.31
CA GLY A 101 25.22 14.72 -3.19
C GLY A 101 25.64 13.53 -2.32
N GLU A 102 25.07 12.33 -2.53
CA GLU A 102 25.36 11.15 -1.71
C GLU A 102 26.72 10.50 -2.01
N LYS A 103 27.29 9.83 -0.99
CA LYS A 103 28.50 9.02 -1.14
C LYS A 103 28.25 7.84 -2.10
N PRO A 104 29.25 7.43 -2.93
CA PRO A 104 29.09 6.35 -3.91
C PRO A 104 28.56 5.04 -3.35
N ASP A 105 28.97 4.63 -2.14
CA ASP A 105 28.55 3.37 -1.53
C ASP A 105 27.09 3.39 -1.07
N VAL A 106 26.61 4.55 -0.60
CA VAL A 106 25.20 4.77 -0.25
C VAL A 106 24.35 4.69 -1.52
N ARG A 107 24.80 5.36 -2.60
CA ARG A 107 24.12 5.34 -3.90
C ARG A 107 24.00 3.93 -4.47
N LYS A 108 25.04 3.09 -4.33
CA LYS A 108 25.02 1.69 -4.78
C LYS A 108 24.02 0.82 -4.00
N GLY A 109 23.75 1.14 -2.74
CA GLY A 109 22.81 0.41 -1.89
C GLY A 109 21.34 0.76 -2.12
N ARG A 110 21.06 1.79 -2.93
CA ARG A 110 19.70 2.22 -3.26
C ARG A 110 19.12 1.36 -4.37
N MET A 111 17.82 1.12 -4.24
CA MET A 111 17.04 0.47 -5.27
C MET A 111 16.24 1.54 -6.01
N ASP A 112 15.27 2.18 -5.34
CA ASP A 112 14.44 3.22 -5.96
C ASP A 112 13.61 4.02 -4.94
N LEU A 113 13.30 5.26 -5.29
CA LEU A 113 12.54 6.23 -4.50
C LEU A 113 11.29 6.66 -5.26
N LYS A 114 10.13 6.64 -4.60
CA LYS A 114 8.87 7.11 -5.19
C LYS A 114 8.10 7.99 -4.22
N TYR A 115 7.49 9.04 -4.75
CA TYR A 115 6.58 9.91 -4.01
C TYR A 115 5.15 9.70 -4.49
N ARG A 116 4.18 9.68 -3.58
CA ARG A 116 2.75 9.63 -3.91
C ARG A 116 1.91 10.48 -2.96
N LYS A 117 0.81 11.03 -3.45
CA LYS A 117 -0.26 11.60 -2.62
C LYS A 117 -1.41 10.61 -2.55
N THR A 118 -1.82 10.24 -1.34
CA THR A 118 -2.83 9.22 -1.10
C THR A 118 -3.63 9.52 0.16
N SER A 119 -4.95 9.43 0.10
CA SER A 119 -5.86 9.70 1.23
C SER A 119 -5.56 11.00 1.99
N GLY A 120 -5.20 12.08 1.26
CA GLY A 120 -4.85 13.38 1.85
C GLY A 120 -3.47 13.43 2.53
N LYS A 121 -2.62 12.41 2.35
CA LYS A 121 -1.25 12.35 2.87
C LYS A 121 -0.22 12.30 1.75
N HIS A 122 0.96 12.82 2.03
CA HIS A 122 2.14 12.71 1.20
C HIS A 122 3.00 11.56 1.70
N VAL A 123 3.30 10.61 0.82
CA VAL A 123 4.02 9.38 1.15
C VAL A 123 5.27 9.30 0.29
N ILE A 124 6.39 9.05 0.93
CA ILE A 124 7.67 8.75 0.30
C ILE A 124 7.96 7.27 0.51
N ILE A 125 8.30 6.55 -0.54
CA ILE A 125 8.57 5.11 -0.49
C ILE A 125 9.99 4.90 -0.99
N GLU A 126 10.88 4.52 -0.09
CA GLU A 126 12.28 4.21 -0.38
C GLU A 126 12.47 2.69 -0.30
N LEU A 127 12.87 2.09 -1.41
CA LEU A 127 13.22 0.67 -1.45
C LEU A 127 14.74 0.52 -1.37
N LYS A 128 15.18 -0.36 -0.47
CA LYS A 128 16.58 -0.81 -0.38
C LYS A 128 16.72 -2.18 -0.99
N ARG A 129 17.91 -2.45 -1.51
CA ARG A 129 18.27 -3.76 -2.06
C ARG A 129 18.18 -4.82 -0.97
N ALA A 130 17.70 -6.01 -1.33
CA ALA A 130 17.50 -7.09 -0.35
C ALA A 130 18.80 -7.54 0.33
N SER A 131 19.93 -7.40 -0.34
CA SER A 131 21.25 -7.81 0.17
C SER A 131 21.96 -6.77 1.03
N VAL A 132 21.42 -5.55 1.15
CA VAL A 132 22.09 -4.43 1.83
C VAL A 132 21.68 -4.39 3.29
N LYS A 133 22.68 -4.43 4.18
CA LYS A 133 22.51 -4.11 5.58
C LYS A 133 22.52 -2.59 5.73
N VAL A 134 21.42 -2.06 6.23
CA VAL A 134 21.23 -0.61 6.44
C VAL A 134 21.30 -0.29 7.92
N LYS A 135 21.84 0.88 8.25
CA LYS A 135 21.77 1.42 9.61
C LYS A 135 20.56 2.33 9.76
N ILE A 136 19.92 2.33 10.93
CA ILE A 136 18.77 3.23 11.16
C ILE A 136 19.13 4.69 11.01
N ALA A 137 20.30 5.12 11.52
CA ALA A 137 20.76 6.49 11.37
C ALA A 137 20.83 6.92 9.89
N GLU A 138 21.27 6.03 8.99
CA GLU A 138 21.35 6.31 7.56
C GLU A 138 19.95 6.46 6.93
N ILE A 139 19.00 5.60 7.33
CA ILE A 139 17.59 5.72 6.90
C ILE A 139 17.00 7.05 7.39
N ILE A 140 17.20 7.37 8.67
CA ILE A 140 16.67 8.60 9.29
C ILE A 140 17.19 9.84 8.57
N ASP A 141 18.50 9.90 8.32
CA ASP A 141 19.12 11.04 7.66
C ASP A 141 18.60 11.17 6.23
N GLN A 142 18.67 10.10 5.45
CA GLN A 142 18.30 10.11 4.05
C GLN A 142 16.81 10.44 3.85
N VAL A 143 15.93 9.67 4.49
CA VAL A 143 14.48 9.87 4.40
C VAL A 143 14.08 11.22 5.01
N GLY A 144 14.81 11.67 6.03
CA GLY A 144 14.65 13.00 6.60
C GLY A 144 14.89 14.13 5.60
N PHE A 145 15.83 14.00 4.67
CA PHE A 145 16.03 14.97 3.59
C PHE A 145 14.85 14.99 2.62
N TYR A 146 14.32 13.81 2.24
CA TYR A 146 13.15 13.73 1.36
C TYR A 146 11.90 14.34 1.99
N ILE A 147 11.63 14.04 3.27
CA ILE A 147 10.51 14.65 4.01
C ILE A 147 10.66 16.18 4.05
N LYS A 148 11.88 16.70 4.30
CA LYS A 148 12.14 18.14 4.30
C LYS A 148 11.88 18.77 2.94
N ALA A 149 12.32 18.13 1.86
CA ALA A 149 12.10 18.61 0.49
C ALA A 149 10.61 18.69 0.16
N VAL A 150 9.84 17.64 0.45
CA VAL A 150 8.38 17.64 0.26
C VAL A 150 7.72 18.72 1.10
N LYS A 151 8.05 18.83 2.40
CA LYS A 151 7.48 19.87 3.28
C LYS A 151 7.79 21.28 2.80
N LYS A 152 9.01 21.54 2.33
CA LYS A 152 9.39 22.83 1.74
C LYS A 152 8.51 23.17 0.55
N GLN A 153 8.30 22.22 -0.36
CA GLN A 153 7.42 22.42 -1.52
C GLN A 153 5.96 22.66 -1.10
N LEU A 154 5.46 21.91 -0.11
CA LEU A 154 4.11 22.12 0.43
C LEU A 154 3.94 23.51 1.06
N SER A 155 4.95 23.98 1.80
CA SER A 155 4.93 25.33 2.37
C SER A 155 4.84 26.41 1.29
N LEU A 156 5.53 26.25 0.16
CA LEU A 156 5.44 27.19 -0.97
C LEU A 156 4.05 27.24 -1.59
N GLU A 157 3.29 26.14 -1.56
CA GLU A 157 1.90 26.07 -2.03
C GLU A 157 0.86 26.42 -0.96
N GLY A 158 1.26 26.86 0.24
CA GLY A 158 0.34 27.12 1.35
C GLY A 158 -0.27 25.86 1.98
N LYS A 159 0.30 24.67 1.68
CA LYS A 159 -0.15 23.34 2.13
C LYS A 159 0.78 22.71 3.17
N GLY A 160 1.62 23.50 3.85
CA GLY A 160 2.61 23.00 4.81
C GLY A 160 2.03 22.23 6.02
N TYR A 161 0.71 22.29 6.22
CA TYR A 161 -0.01 21.53 7.23
C TYR A 161 -0.32 20.09 6.81
N GLU A 162 -0.23 19.77 5.50
CA GLU A 162 -0.54 18.44 5.02
C GLU A 162 0.48 17.41 5.55
N PRO A 163 0.02 16.23 5.99
CA PRO A 163 0.89 15.23 6.60
C PRO A 163 1.84 14.62 5.57
N VAL A 164 3.10 14.45 5.96
CA VAL A 164 4.14 13.77 5.19
C VAL A 164 4.68 12.61 6.01
N GLU A 165 4.71 11.42 5.42
CA GLU A 165 5.32 10.22 5.98
C GLU A 165 6.23 9.55 4.97
N ALA A 166 7.05 8.63 5.46
CA ALA A 166 7.89 7.82 4.63
C ALA A 166 7.87 6.35 5.05
N ILE A 167 8.03 5.47 4.08
CA ILE A 167 8.15 4.03 4.26
C ILE A 167 9.48 3.60 3.63
N CYS A 168 10.34 2.99 4.43
CA CYS A 168 11.55 2.33 3.96
C CYS A 168 11.35 0.81 3.98
N ILE A 169 11.50 0.18 2.83
CA ILE A 169 11.42 -1.28 2.68
C ILE A 169 12.83 -1.84 2.50
N VAL A 170 13.22 -2.76 3.38
CA VAL A 170 14.58 -3.31 3.47
C VAL A 170 14.57 -4.83 3.28
N GLY A 171 15.71 -5.40 2.90
CA GLY A 171 15.85 -6.87 2.86
C GLY A 171 15.88 -7.50 4.24
N VAL A 172 16.69 -6.93 5.11
CA VAL A 172 16.95 -7.40 6.47
C VAL A 172 16.89 -6.22 7.41
N MET A 173 16.37 -6.45 8.62
CA MET A 173 16.41 -5.43 9.66
C MET A 173 17.85 -5.08 10.05
N PRO A 174 18.10 -3.84 10.52
CA PRO A 174 19.40 -3.44 11.03
C PRO A 174 19.87 -4.37 12.15
N ALA A 175 21.16 -4.72 12.15
CA ALA A 175 21.73 -5.64 13.14
C ALA A 175 21.75 -5.04 14.55
N GLU A 176 21.82 -3.72 14.67
CA GLU A 176 21.72 -3.00 15.94
C GLU A 176 20.40 -3.25 16.68
N TRP A 177 19.34 -3.68 15.98
CA TRP A 177 18.04 -3.99 16.57
C TRP A 177 17.98 -5.35 17.28
N ASP A 178 19.05 -6.13 17.26
CA ASP A 178 19.21 -7.29 18.15
C ASP A 178 19.28 -6.84 19.62
N ASN A 179 19.69 -5.59 19.89
CA ASN A 179 19.55 -4.95 21.19
C ASN A 179 18.14 -4.32 21.32
N LEU A 180 17.37 -4.76 22.31
CA LEU A 180 16.00 -4.29 22.53
C LEU A 180 15.91 -2.81 22.90
N GLU A 181 16.82 -2.29 23.72
CA GLU A 181 16.81 -0.89 24.15
C GLU A 181 17.09 0.04 22.96
N THR A 182 18.15 -0.27 22.19
CA THR A 182 18.47 0.45 20.95
C THR A 182 17.31 0.41 19.96
N ARG A 183 16.69 -0.75 19.77
CA ARG A 183 15.54 -0.92 18.89
C ARG A 183 14.35 -0.06 19.33
N GLU A 184 14.02 -0.04 20.61
CA GLU A 184 12.90 0.76 21.13
C GLU A 184 13.16 2.26 21.00
N GLU A 185 14.39 2.71 21.25
CA GLU A 185 14.80 4.10 21.03
C GLU A 185 14.64 4.50 19.57
N ASP A 186 15.15 3.68 18.65
CA ASP A 186 15.04 3.90 17.22
C ASP A 186 13.59 3.94 16.76
N ILE A 187 12.74 3.02 17.22
CA ILE A 187 11.31 3.00 16.90
C ILE A 187 10.64 4.31 17.33
N ARG A 188 10.90 4.80 18.55
CA ARG A 188 10.36 6.07 19.03
C ARG A 188 10.80 7.24 18.13
N ILE A 189 12.06 7.27 17.72
CA ILE A 189 12.58 8.33 16.84
C ILE A 189 11.92 8.26 15.46
N LEU A 190 11.78 7.06 14.89
CA LEU A 190 11.13 6.83 13.61
C LEU A 190 9.65 7.27 13.64
N GLU A 191 8.91 6.97 14.70
CA GLU A 191 7.51 7.40 14.89
C GLU A 191 7.35 8.92 14.96
N ILE A 192 8.24 9.61 15.68
CA ILE A 192 8.27 11.07 15.76
C ILE A 192 8.53 11.67 14.36
N LYS A 193 9.46 11.06 13.60
CA LYS A 193 9.82 11.49 12.25
C LYS A 193 8.83 11.04 11.17
N LYS A 194 7.81 10.26 11.51
CA LYS A 194 6.83 9.67 10.57
C LYS A 194 7.49 8.79 9.52
N ILE A 195 8.46 7.99 9.95
CA ILE A 195 9.16 7.00 9.14
C ILE A 195 8.73 5.61 9.59
N ARG A 196 8.29 4.78 8.66
CA ARG A 196 8.05 3.35 8.86
C ARG A 196 9.19 2.57 8.23
N VAL A 197 9.74 1.60 8.96
CA VAL A 197 10.75 0.67 8.42
C VAL A 197 10.19 -0.74 8.49
N MET A 198 10.22 -1.47 7.39
CA MET A 198 9.77 -2.85 7.33
C MET A 198 10.58 -3.65 6.32
N THR A 199 10.61 -4.97 6.50
CA THR A 199 11.20 -5.88 5.51
C THR A 199 10.21 -6.21 4.40
N TYR A 200 10.71 -6.64 3.23
CA TYR A 200 9.85 -7.25 2.20
C TYR A 200 9.00 -8.40 2.76
N GLN A 201 9.59 -9.22 3.64
CA GLN A 201 8.87 -10.31 4.28
C GLN A 201 7.73 -9.82 5.17
N GLN A 202 7.94 -8.75 5.94
CA GLN A 202 6.89 -8.14 6.76
C GLN A 202 5.79 -7.53 5.89
N LEU A 203 6.14 -6.83 4.80
CA LEU A 203 5.19 -6.30 3.84
C LEU A 203 4.28 -7.42 3.30
N ILE A 204 4.89 -8.50 2.78
CA ILE A 204 4.17 -9.66 2.24
C ILE A 204 3.26 -10.27 3.31
N ASN A 205 3.78 -10.52 4.51
CA ASN A 205 3.02 -11.17 5.57
C ASN A 205 1.84 -10.31 6.06
N GLN A 206 2.05 -9.01 6.22
CA GLN A 206 1.01 -8.08 6.65
C GLN A 206 -0.09 -7.97 5.60
N ALA A 207 0.27 -7.79 4.33
CA ALA A 207 -0.69 -7.76 3.23
C ALA A 207 -1.45 -9.09 3.12
N TYR A 208 -0.74 -10.23 3.15
CA TYR A 208 -1.36 -11.55 3.07
C TYR A 208 -2.34 -11.80 4.22
N SER A 209 -1.92 -11.54 5.46
CA SER A 209 -2.78 -11.71 6.64
C SER A 209 -4.05 -10.88 6.53
N LEU A 210 -3.92 -9.61 6.13
CA LEU A 210 -5.07 -8.71 6.03
C LEU A 210 -6.12 -9.21 5.03
N TYR A 211 -5.69 -9.61 3.83
CA TYR A 211 -6.62 -10.05 2.79
C TYR A 211 -7.11 -11.49 2.99
N SER A 212 -6.30 -12.37 3.57
CA SER A 212 -6.72 -13.75 3.90
C SER A 212 -7.71 -13.78 5.06
N ASP A 213 -7.52 -12.93 6.09
CA ASP A 213 -8.49 -12.80 7.19
C ASP A 213 -9.87 -12.38 6.68
N TYR A 214 -9.92 -11.51 5.67
CA TYR A 214 -11.18 -11.16 5.03
C TYR A 214 -11.84 -12.38 4.37
N LEU A 215 -11.09 -13.13 3.54
CA LEU A 215 -11.61 -14.31 2.85
C LEU A 215 -12.10 -15.39 3.82
N ASN A 216 -11.39 -15.57 4.94
CA ASN A 216 -11.71 -16.57 5.95
C ASN A 216 -12.96 -16.23 6.77
N ARG A 217 -13.29 -14.94 6.95
CA ARG A 217 -14.49 -14.50 7.70
C ARG A 217 -15.77 -14.56 6.89
N GLN A 218 -15.69 -14.55 5.56
CA GLN A 218 -16.84 -14.60 4.63
C GLN A 218 -17.31 -16.02 4.31
N THR A 219 -17.13 -16.98 5.23
CA THR A 219 -17.64 -18.35 5.06
C THR A 219 -19.17 -18.45 5.04
N ASP A 220 -19.90 -17.41 5.43
CA ASP A 220 -21.34 -17.25 5.17
C ASP A 220 -21.55 -16.73 3.74
N LYS A 221 -21.27 -17.61 2.78
CA LYS A 221 -21.22 -17.30 1.35
C LYS A 221 -22.60 -16.85 0.84
N GLY A 222 -22.71 -15.63 0.32
CA GLY A 222 -23.87 -15.17 -0.44
C GLY A 222 -24.17 -16.11 -1.63
N LYS A 223 -25.42 -16.16 -2.09
CA LYS A 223 -25.88 -17.16 -3.08
C LYS A 223 -25.07 -17.14 -4.38
N LEU A 224 -24.68 -15.95 -4.85
CA LEU A 224 -23.86 -15.74 -6.05
C LEU A 224 -22.45 -16.33 -5.91
N LEU A 225 -21.81 -16.14 -4.75
CA LEU A 225 -20.47 -16.65 -4.48
C LEU A 225 -20.44 -18.19 -4.49
N GLN A 226 -21.49 -18.82 -3.96
CA GLN A 226 -21.61 -20.29 -3.97
C GLN A 226 -21.68 -20.82 -5.40
N LEU A 227 -22.51 -20.22 -6.26
CA LEU A 227 -22.64 -20.61 -7.67
C LEU A 227 -21.32 -20.45 -8.44
N LEU A 228 -20.58 -19.37 -8.20
CA LEU A 228 -19.27 -19.17 -8.86
C LEU A 228 -18.25 -20.24 -8.45
N GLN A 229 -18.18 -20.57 -7.16
CA GLN A 229 -17.27 -21.61 -6.67
C GLN A 229 -17.63 -23.01 -7.19
N GLU A 230 -18.93 -23.32 -7.33
CA GLU A 230 -19.38 -24.56 -7.96
C GLU A 230 -18.92 -24.66 -9.42
N ILE A 231 -18.97 -23.56 -10.17
CA ILE A 231 -18.49 -23.52 -11.57
C ILE A 231 -16.96 -23.68 -11.64
N GLU A 232 -16.20 -23.05 -10.75
CA GLU A 232 -14.72 -23.20 -10.73
C GLU A 232 -14.29 -24.63 -10.37
N ASN A 233 -14.98 -25.29 -9.44
CA ASN A 233 -14.67 -26.67 -9.04
C ASN A 233 -15.04 -27.73 -10.10
N LEU A 234 -15.76 -27.35 -11.15
CA LEU A 234 -16.11 -28.21 -12.29
C LEU A 234 -15.07 -28.16 -13.43
N ARG A 235 -14.06 -27.30 -13.33
CA ARG A 235 -12.95 -27.17 -14.30
C ARG A 235 -11.69 -27.84 -13.81
#